data_AF-A0A9Q4CC76-F1
#
_entry.id   AF-A0A9Q4CC76-F1
#
_cell.length_a   1.000
_cell.length_b   1.000
_cell.length_c   1.000
_cell.angle_alpha   90.00
_cell.angle_beta   90.00
_cell.angle_gamma   90.00
#
_symmetry.space_group_name_H-M   'P 1'
#
loop_
_entity.id
_entity.type
_entity.pdbx_description
1 polymer ?
#
loop_
_entity_poly.entity_id
_entity_poly.type
_entity_poly.pdbx_seq_one_letter_code
_entity_poly.pdbx_strand_id
1 'polypeptide(L)'
;MNENTFEHLYPDIDPDTPLPPTRGERLGMTVSVAVFAFGAAAGELIIAGVGFGLLMFCLVANSLKMRRKIRNEARSRFPGEDWAEYGVVRSLRLDILVPLLWLIATVACALVFFFTPASWYPWAPAGAALLCAAIMWFMPGMSPVWSSREPGPDDGLPDLAMPPYPEESETQTA
;
A
#
# COMPACT_ATOMS: atom_id res chain seq x y z
N MET A 1 11.37 -22.44 15.42
CA MET A 1 10.77 -21.57 16.46
C MET A 1 9.28 -21.88 16.40
N ASN A 2 8.61 -22.14 17.52
CA ASN A 2 7.34 -22.88 17.53
C ASN A 2 6.20 -22.02 16.96
N GLU A 3 5.77 -22.30 15.73
CA GLU A 3 4.59 -21.78 15.01
C GLU A 3 3.36 -21.68 15.95
N ASN A 4 3.17 -22.71 16.78
CA ASN A 4 2.17 -22.76 17.86
C ASN A 4 2.17 -21.56 18.85
N THR A 5 3.32 -20.92 19.09
CA THR A 5 3.42 -19.76 20.02
C THR A 5 2.96 -18.47 19.35
N PHE A 6 3.22 -18.33 18.04
CA PHE A 6 2.77 -17.17 17.28
C PHE A 6 1.24 -17.21 17.12
N GLU A 7 0.69 -18.34 16.68
CA GLU A 7 -0.76 -18.54 16.53
C GLU A 7 -1.53 -18.31 17.85
N HIS A 8 -0.95 -18.69 18.99
CA HIS A 8 -1.57 -18.47 20.28
C HIS A 8 -1.60 -17.00 20.70
N LEU A 9 -0.57 -16.21 20.35
CA LEU A 9 -0.45 -14.80 20.74
C LEU A 9 -1.15 -13.85 19.76
N TYR A 10 -1.21 -14.22 18.48
CA TYR A 10 -1.81 -13.42 17.41
C TYR A 10 -2.72 -14.27 16.52
N PRO A 11 -3.80 -14.86 17.07
CA PRO A 11 -4.69 -15.76 16.31
C PRO A 11 -5.38 -15.07 15.13
N ASP A 12 -5.53 -13.74 15.18
CA ASP A 12 -6.18 -12.94 14.13
C ASP A 12 -5.21 -12.43 13.04
N ILE A 13 -3.91 -12.74 13.14
CA ILE A 13 -2.88 -12.25 12.23
C ILE A 13 -2.26 -13.41 11.47
N ASP A 14 -2.57 -13.47 10.19
CA ASP A 14 -1.92 -14.37 9.26
C ASP A 14 -0.66 -13.67 8.66
N PRO A 15 0.54 -14.23 8.80
CA PRO A 15 1.78 -13.64 8.29
C PRO A 15 1.88 -13.67 6.76
N ASP A 16 1.21 -14.63 6.10
CA ASP A 16 1.30 -14.88 4.65
C ASP A 16 0.36 -13.97 3.84
N THR A 17 -0.62 -13.34 4.50
CA THR A 17 -1.48 -12.36 3.85
C THR A 17 -0.96 -10.93 4.02
N PRO A 18 -0.60 -10.23 2.92
CA PRO A 18 -0.21 -8.83 2.99
C PRO A 18 -1.41 -7.94 3.32
N LEU A 19 -1.16 -6.82 4.03
CA LEU A 19 -2.17 -5.80 4.31
C LEU A 19 -1.98 -4.57 3.38
N PRO A 20 -2.45 -4.62 2.12
CA PRO A 20 -2.32 -3.50 1.21
C PRO A 20 -3.13 -2.28 1.68
N PRO A 21 -2.75 -1.06 1.23
CA PRO A 21 -3.58 0.11 1.46
C PRO A 21 -4.95 0.00 0.80
N THR A 22 -5.96 0.52 1.48
CA THR A 22 -7.31 0.56 0.92
C THR A 22 -7.34 1.52 -0.27
N ARG A 23 -8.32 1.35 -1.17
CA ARG A 23 -8.48 2.23 -2.34
C ARG A 23 -8.57 3.71 -1.94
N GLY A 24 -9.25 4.01 -0.83
CA GLY A 24 -9.38 5.37 -0.30
C GLY A 24 -8.06 5.96 0.22
N GLU A 25 -7.26 5.16 0.92
CA GLU A 25 -5.94 5.59 1.39
C GLU A 25 -4.99 5.89 0.22
N ARG A 26 -5.00 5.01 -0.79
CA ARG A 26 -4.20 5.16 -1.99
C ARG A 26 -4.61 6.38 -2.81
N LEU A 27 -5.92 6.63 -2.93
CA LEU A 27 -6.43 7.83 -3.57
C LEU A 27 -6.01 9.09 -2.81
N GLY A 28 -6.14 9.09 -1.48
CA GLY A 28 -5.68 10.20 -0.65
C GLY A 28 -4.20 10.51 -0.86
N MET A 29 -3.33 9.50 -0.75
CA MET A 29 -1.89 9.66 -0.98
C MET A 29 -1.57 10.13 -2.41
N THR A 30 -2.27 9.60 -3.42
CA THR A 30 -2.05 9.96 -4.83
C THR A 30 -2.44 11.41 -5.10
N VAL A 31 -3.59 11.85 -4.60
CA VAL A 31 -4.04 13.25 -4.73
C VAL A 31 -3.08 14.18 -4.02
N SER A 32 -2.63 13.85 -2.81
CA SER A 32 -1.64 14.64 -2.08
C SER A 32 -0.32 14.78 -2.84
N VAL A 33 0.19 13.70 -3.43
CA VAL A 33 1.40 13.74 -4.28
C VAL A 33 1.17 14.57 -5.54
N ALA A 34 0.01 14.48 -6.17
CA ALA A 34 -0.31 15.29 -7.35
C ALA A 34 -0.31 16.79 -7.03
N VAL A 35 -0.94 17.19 -5.92
CA VAL A 35 -0.97 18.59 -5.46
C VAL A 35 0.44 19.07 -5.10
N PHE A 36 1.22 18.25 -4.40
CA PHE A 36 2.61 18.55 -4.07
C PHE A 36 3.48 18.75 -5.32
N ALA A 37 3.40 17.80 -6.27
CA ALA A 37 4.15 17.83 -7.51
C ALA A 37 3.77 19.01 -8.39
N PHE A 38 2.48 19.36 -8.47
CA PHE A 38 2.03 20.55 -9.17
C PHE A 38 2.67 21.82 -8.57
N GLY A 39 2.57 22.00 -7.25
CA GLY A 39 3.15 23.15 -6.57
C GLY A 39 4.67 23.24 -6.76
N ALA A 40 5.37 22.11 -6.65
CA ALA A 40 6.81 22.03 -6.86
C ALA A 40 7.21 22.39 -8.30
N ALA A 41 6.50 21.84 -9.30
CA ALA A 41 6.78 22.09 -10.71
C ALA A 41 6.38 23.51 -11.15
N ALA A 42 5.34 24.09 -10.54
CA ALA A 42 4.89 25.46 -10.81
C ALA A 42 5.71 26.54 -10.07
N GLY A 43 6.51 26.16 -9.06
CA GLY A 43 7.21 27.11 -8.18
C GLY A 43 6.33 27.74 -7.11
N GLU A 44 5.14 27.20 -6.87
CA GLU A 44 4.15 27.70 -5.93
C GLU A 44 4.32 27.04 -4.55
N LEU A 45 5.11 27.69 -3.69
CA LEU A 45 5.48 27.14 -2.38
C LEU A 45 4.27 26.85 -1.48
N ILE A 46 3.21 27.67 -1.56
CA ILE A 46 1.99 27.46 -0.77
C ILE A 46 1.31 26.16 -1.21
N ILE A 47 1.14 25.95 -2.51
CA ILE A 47 0.49 24.75 -3.05
C ILE A 47 1.33 23.50 -2.75
N ALA A 48 2.65 23.59 -2.92
CA ALA A 48 3.57 22.52 -2.55
C ALA A 48 3.45 22.19 -1.04
N GLY A 49 3.46 23.21 -0.18
CA GLY A 49 3.30 23.03 1.26
C GLY A 49 2.00 22.33 1.64
N VAL A 50 0.88 22.72 1.02
CA VAL A 50 -0.43 22.06 1.23
C VAL A 50 -0.38 20.59 0.79
N GLY A 51 0.14 20.30 -0.40
CA GLY A 51 0.27 18.92 -0.89
C GLY A 51 1.14 18.05 0.01
N PHE A 52 2.26 18.59 0.49
CA PHE A 52 3.14 17.89 1.44
C PHE A 52 2.46 17.64 2.78
N GLY A 53 1.74 18.63 3.33
CA GLY A 53 0.97 18.47 4.56
C GLY A 53 -0.10 17.39 4.46
N LEU A 54 -0.84 17.36 3.35
CA LEU A 54 -1.83 16.31 3.07
C LEU A 54 -1.18 14.93 2.92
N LEU A 55 -0.01 14.85 2.27
CA LEU A 55 0.72 13.60 2.13
C LEU A 55 1.15 13.06 3.50
N MET A 56 1.74 13.91 4.34
CA MET A 56 2.11 13.56 5.71
C MET A 56 0.90 13.12 6.53
N PHE A 57 -0.21 13.84 6.43
CA PHE A 57 -1.46 13.46 7.10
C PHE A 57 -1.93 12.06 6.67
N CYS A 58 -1.95 11.77 5.37
CA CYS A 58 -2.32 10.45 4.87
C CYS A 58 -1.39 9.35 5.41
N LEU A 59 -0.07 9.59 5.41
CA LEU A 59 0.91 8.61 5.91
C LEU A 59 0.72 8.33 7.41
N VAL A 60 0.56 9.38 8.22
CA VAL A 60 0.35 9.25 9.67
C VAL A 60 -1.00 8.56 9.94
N ALA A 61 -2.09 9.01 9.33
CA ALA A 61 -3.40 8.39 9.49
C ALA A 61 -3.38 6.90 9.12
N ASN A 62 -2.66 6.54 8.06
CA ASN A 62 -2.48 5.16 7.63
C ASN A 62 -1.64 4.33 8.61
N SER A 63 -0.64 4.92 9.27
CA SER A 63 0.18 4.25 10.27
C SER A 63 -0.53 4.01 11.61
N LEU A 64 -1.52 4.84 11.94
CA LEU A 64 -2.25 4.76 13.21
C LEU A 64 -3.33 3.67 13.22
N LYS A 65 -3.64 3.05 12.08
CA LYS A 65 -4.65 1.98 12.01
C LYS A 65 -4.24 0.78 12.84
N MET A 66 -5.11 0.38 13.75
CA MET A 66 -4.83 -0.63 14.78
C MET A 66 -4.34 -1.96 14.20
N ARG A 67 -4.94 -2.43 13.10
CA ARG A 67 -4.53 -3.67 12.42
C ARG A 67 -3.07 -3.64 11.96
N ARG A 68 -2.59 -2.51 11.43
CA ARG A 68 -1.20 -2.33 10.99
C ARG A 68 -0.26 -2.18 12.17
N LYS A 69 -0.69 -1.47 13.23
CA LYS A 69 0.11 -1.32 14.44
C LYS A 69 0.38 -2.66 15.11
N ILE A 70 -0.65 -3.48 15.29
CA ILE A 70 -0.51 -4.81 15.92
C ILE A 70 0.32 -5.74 15.03
N ARG A 71 0.14 -5.73 13.70
CA ARG A 71 1.00 -6.50 12.78
C ARG A 71 2.47 -6.08 12.84
N ASN A 72 2.76 -4.78 12.87
CA ASN A 72 4.14 -4.29 13.01
C ASN A 72 4.77 -4.71 14.34
N GLU A 73 3.98 -4.75 15.42
CA GLU A 73 4.42 -5.23 16.73
C GLU A 73 4.62 -6.75 16.75
N ALA A 74 3.74 -7.52 16.10
CA ALA A 74 3.90 -8.96 15.93
C ALA A 74 5.18 -9.28 15.13
N ARG A 75 5.43 -8.54 14.04
CA ARG A 75 6.63 -8.68 13.20
C ARG A 75 7.92 -8.32 13.92
N SER A 76 7.91 -7.29 14.77
CA SER A 76 9.10 -6.93 15.55
C SER A 76 9.43 -7.97 16.63
N ARG A 77 8.40 -8.65 17.16
CA ARG A 77 8.54 -9.73 18.15
C ARG A 77 8.92 -11.07 17.52
N PHE A 78 8.44 -11.35 16.31
CA PHE A 78 8.66 -12.61 15.58
C PHE A 78 9.25 -12.33 14.18
N PRO A 79 10.53 -11.89 14.08
CA PRO A 79 11.14 -11.55 12.80
C PRO A 79 11.45 -12.77 11.91
N GLY A 80 11.45 -13.98 12.48
CA GLY A 80 11.77 -15.23 11.78
C GLY A 80 10.59 -15.92 11.09
N GLU A 81 9.39 -15.37 11.19
CA GLU A 81 8.22 -15.85 10.44
C GLU A 81 8.31 -15.42 8.96
N ASP A 82 7.70 -16.18 8.04
CA ASP A 82 7.74 -15.90 6.60
C ASP A 82 6.74 -14.80 6.19
N TRP A 83 6.86 -13.62 6.81
CA TRP A 83 6.03 -12.47 6.50
C TRP A 83 6.01 -12.17 5.00
N ALA A 84 4.81 -12.13 4.40
CA ALA A 84 4.59 -11.84 2.99
C ALA A 84 5.28 -10.54 2.52
N GLU A 85 5.45 -9.56 3.41
CA GLU A 85 6.18 -8.33 3.12
C GLU A 85 7.65 -8.57 2.77
N TYR A 86 8.32 -9.56 3.34
CA TYR A 86 9.72 -9.87 3.00
C TYR A 86 9.85 -10.44 1.59
N GLY A 87 8.91 -11.28 1.17
CA GLY A 87 8.85 -11.84 -0.18
C GLY A 87 8.67 -10.77 -1.25
N VAL A 88 7.73 -9.85 -1.04
CA VAL A 88 7.47 -8.73 -1.98
C VAL A 88 8.63 -7.74 -2.00
N VAL A 89 9.20 -7.38 -0.84
CA VAL A 89 10.37 -6.49 -0.78
C VAL A 89 11.57 -7.07 -1.52
N ARG A 90 11.85 -8.36 -1.33
CA ARG A 90 13.01 -9.04 -1.93
C ARG A 90 12.84 -9.28 -3.43
N SER A 91 11.64 -9.67 -3.88
CA SER A 91 11.36 -9.96 -5.29
C SER A 91 11.33 -8.70 -6.16
N LEU A 92 10.71 -7.61 -5.68
CA LEU A 92 10.64 -6.35 -6.43
C LEU A 92 11.82 -5.39 -6.15
N ARG A 93 12.75 -5.75 -5.25
CA ARG A 93 13.81 -4.86 -4.76
C ARG A 93 13.26 -3.47 -4.41
N LEU A 94 12.23 -3.47 -3.56
CA LEU A 94 11.54 -2.23 -3.16
C LEU A 94 12.47 -1.23 -2.48
N ASP A 95 13.55 -1.71 -1.87
CA ASP A 95 14.65 -0.92 -1.31
C ASP A 95 15.32 -0.01 -2.35
N ILE A 96 15.37 -0.41 -3.62
CA ILE A 96 15.97 0.37 -4.72
C ILE A 96 14.87 1.05 -5.56
N LEU A 97 13.80 0.31 -5.85
CA LEU A 97 12.76 0.75 -6.78
C LEU A 97 11.98 1.94 -6.22
N VAL A 98 11.64 1.95 -4.92
CA VAL A 98 10.89 3.05 -4.31
C VAL A 98 11.68 4.37 -4.36
N PRO A 99 12.95 4.44 -3.93
CA PRO A 99 13.79 5.63 -4.11
C PRO A 99 13.94 6.05 -5.57
N LEU A 100 14.08 5.09 -6.49
CA LEU A 100 14.22 5.38 -7.92
C LEU A 100 12.97 6.07 -8.49
N LEU A 101 11.78 5.64 -8.10
CA LEU A 101 10.52 6.29 -8.53
C LEU A 101 10.40 7.71 -7.99
N TRP A 102 10.81 7.95 -6.75
CA TRP A 102 10.90 9.31 -6.19
C TRP A 102 11.93 10.18 -6.91
N LEU A 103 13.06 9.60 -7.31
CA LEU A 103 14.07 10.30 -8.11
C LEU A 103 13.51 10.70 -9.48
N ILE A 104 12.81 9.80 -10.17
CA ILE A 104 12.16 10.07 -11.46
C ILE A 104 11.13 11.21 -11.31
N ALA A 105 10.27 11.14 -10.29
CA ALA A 105 9.30 12.20 -10.00
C ALA A 105 9.97 13.56 -9.75
N THR A 106 11.06 13.57 -8.97
CA THR A 106 11.83 14.78 -8.64
C THR A 106 12.46 15.38 -9.89
N VAL A 107 13.09 14.55 -10.72
CA VAL A 107 13.71 14.99 -11.99
C VAL A 107 12.65 15.55 -12.93
N ALA A 108 11.48 14.90 -13.05
CA ALA A 108 10.39 15.40 -13.87
C ALA A 108 9.90 16.78 -13.41
N CYS A 109 9.67 16.97 -12.11
CA CYS A 109 9.30 18.27 -11.56
C CYS A 109 10.39 19.33 -11.79
N ALA A 110 11.66 18.99 -11.58
CA ALA A 110 12.77 19.91 -11.81
C ALA A 110 12.90 20.33 -13.28
N LEU A 111 12.72 19.39 -14.21
CA LEU A 111 12.74 19.68 -15.64
C LEU A 111 11.63 20.67 -16.01
N VAL A 112 10.42 20.45 -15.49
CA VAL A 112 9.31 21.38 -15.72
C VAL A 112 9.60 22.74 -15.09
N PHE A 113 10.10 22.78 -13.86
CA PHE A 113 10.39 24.03 -13.17
C PHE A 113 11.46 24.89 -13.88
N PHE A 114 12.56 24.28 -14.33
CA PHE A 114 13.69 25.03 -14.91
C PHE A 114 13.55 25.32 -16.41
N PHE A 115 12.90 24.44 -17.19
CA PHE A 115 12.94 24.51 -18.65
C PHE A 115 11.61 24.85 -19.31
N THR A 116 10.52 24.98 -18.56
CA THR A 116 9.21 25.33 -19.14
C THR A 116 9.14 26.82 -19.49
N PRO A 117 8.88 27.19 -20.75
CA PRO A 117 8.61 28.58 -21.11
C PRO A 117 7.27 29.04 -20.54
N ALA A 118 7.14 30.33 -20.20
CA ALA A 118 5.93 30.90 -19.61
C ALA A 118 4.65 30.69 -20.46
N SER A 119 4.77 30.52 -21.78
CA SER A 119 3.64 30.21 -22.68
C SER A 119 2.99 28.85 -22.41
N TRP A 120 3.67 27.94 -21.71
CA TRP A 120 3.17 26.62 -21.35
C TRP A 120 2.68 26.53 -19.89
N TYR A 121 2.72 27.64 -19.15
CA TYR A 121 2.03 27.77 -17.86
C TYR A 121 0.54 27.91 -18.16
N PRO A 122 -0.36 26.96 -17.79
CA PRO A 122 -0.33 26.03 -16.65
C PRO A 122 -0.20 24.52 -16.99
N TRP A 123 -0.07 24.18 -18.27
CA TRP A 123 -0.19 22.80 -18.75
C TRP A 123 1.00 21.92 -18.37
N ALA A 124 2.21 22.47 -18.36
CA ALA A 124 3.41 21.69 -18.06
C ALA A 124 3.48 21.22 -16.58
N PRO A 125 3.23 22.07 -15.56
CA PRO A 125 3.10 21.60 -14.17
C PRO A 125 1.97 20.59 -13.98
N ALA A 126 0.84 20.76 -14.67
CA ALA A 126 -0.25 19.78 -14.63
C ALA A 126 0.18 18.41 -15.20
N GLY A 127 0.96 18.40 -16.30
CA GLY A 127 1.53 17.18 -16.85
C GLY A 127 2.47 16.45 -15.89
N ALA A 128 3.37 17.18 -15.23
CA ALA A 128 4.24 16.61 -14.19
C ALA A 128 3.44 16.06 -13.00
N ALA A 129 2.42 16.77 -12.55
CA ALA A 129 1.55 16.32 -11.47
C ALA A 129 0.83 15.01 -11.82
N LEU A 130 0.32 14.88 -13.06
CA LEU A 130 -0.32 13.65 -13.54
C LEU A 130 0.68 12.49 -13.64
N LEU A 131 1.90 12.73 -14.09
CA LEU A 131 2.95 11.72 -14.12
C LEU A 131 3.28 11.24 -12.71
N CYS A 132 3.48 12.16 -11.76
CA CYS A 132 3.74 11.82 -10.35
C CYS A 132 2.56 11.09 -9.71
N ALA A 133 1.32 11.47 -10.04
CA ALA A 133 0.12 10.77 -9.61
C ALA A 133 0.09 9.33 -10.16
N ALA A 134 0.44 9.13 -11.43
CA ALA A 134 0.51 7.80 -12.02
C ALA A 134 1.61 6.95 -11.34
N ILE A 135 2.80 7.51 -11.13
CA ILE A 135 3.90 6.85 -10.42
C ILE A 135 3.44 6.42 -9.02
N MET A 136 2.81 7.32 -8.26
CA MET A 136 2.29 7.04 -6.93
C MET A 136 1.18 5.98 -6.97
N TRP A 137 0.25 6.09 -7.92
CA TRP A 137 -0.86 5.15 -8.04
C TRP A 137 -0.39 3.74 -8.34
N PHE A 138 0.61 3.57 -9.19
CA PHE A 138 1.15 2.27 -9.59
C PHE A 138 2.36 1.82 -8.77
N MET A 139 2.77 2.58 -7.76
CA MET A 139 3.92 2.24 -6.93
C MET A 139 3.74 0.85 -6.29
N PRO A 140 4.76 -0.02 -6.37
CA PRO A 140 4.70 -1.30 -5.70
C PRO A 140 4.74 -1.11 -4.18
N GLY A 141 3.99 -1.95 -3.47
CA GLY A 141 3.67 -1.74 -2.04
C GLY A 141 2.39 -0.92 -1.79
N MET A 142 1.86 -0.22 -2.81
CA MET A 142 0.56 0.46 -2.72
C MET A 142 -0.49 -0.09 -3.68
N SER A 143 -0.09 -0.52 -4.87
CA SER A 143 -1.01 -1.12 -5.85
C SER A 143 -1.16 -2.63 -5.63
N PRO A 144 -2.40 -3.18 -5.66
CA PRO A 144 -2.64 -4.63 -5.57
C PRO A 144 -2.15 -5.40 -6.80
N VAL A 145 -1.74 -4.70 -7.86
CA VAL A 145 -1.16 -5.31 -9.08
C VAL A 145 0.15 -6.04 -8.76
N TRP A 146 0.81 -5.70 -7.66
CA TRP A 146 2.09 -6.27 -7.24
C TRP A 146 1.96 -7.26 -6.08
N SER A 147 0.74 -7.60 -5.64
CA SER A 147 0.57 -8.70 -4.70
C SER A 147 0.74 -10.01 -5.44
N SER A 148 1.85 -10.70 -5.20
CA SER A 148 2.02 -12.10 -5.59
C SER A 148 0.98 -12.93 -4.82
N ARG A 149 -0.19 -13.12 -5.43
CA ARG A 149 -1.10 -14.18 -5.04
C ARG A 149 -0.62 -15.41 -5.80
N GLU A 150 0.07 -16.33 -5.14
CA GLU A 150 0.00 -17.71 -5.61
C GLU A 150 -1.43 -18.17 -5.33
N PRO A 151 -2.20 -18.59 -6.36
CA PRO A 151 -3.49 -19.22 -6.11
C PRO A 151 -3.21 -20.48 -5.29
N GLY A 152 -3.79 -20.57 -4.11
CA GLY A 152 -3.80 -21.83 -3.37
C GLY A 152 -4.52 -22.88 -4.21
N PRO A 153 -4.23 -24.18 -4.05
CA PRO A 153 -4.94 -25.26 -4.73
C PRO A 153 -6.47 -25.26 -4.52
N ASP A 154 -6.97 -24.41 -3.63
CA ASP A 154 -8.32 -24.37 -3.11
C ASP A 154 -9.17 -23.27 -3.77
N ASP A 155 -8.55 -22.41 -4.60
CA ASP A 155 -9.16 -21.25 -5.26
C ASP A 155 -10.09 -21.65 -6.45
N GLY A 156 -10.48 -22.92 -6.54
CA GLY A 156 -11.24 -23.51 -7.63
C GLY A 156 -12.70 -23.84 -7.33
N LEU A 157 -13.18 -23.70 -6.08
CA LEU A 157 -14.59 -23.93 -5.77
C LEU A 157 -15.27 -22.60 -5.38
N PRO A 158 -16.28 -22.13 -6.13
CA PRO A 158 -17.20 -21.14 -5.58
C PRO A 158 -17.84 -21.72 -4.32
N ASP A 159 -18.08 -20.88 -3.31
CA ASP A 159 -18.90 -21.16 -2.12
C ASP A 159 -20.30 -21.65 -2.53
N LEU A 160 -20.38 -22.91 -2.93
CA LEU A 160 -21.62 -23.66 -2.95
C LEU A 160 -21.91 -23.92 -1.49
N ALA A 161 -22.88 -23.17 -0.98
CA ALA A 161 -23.52 -23.34 0.32
C ALA A 161 -23.49 -24.82 0.75
N MET A 162 -22.60 -25.15 1.69
CA MET A 162 -22.72 -26.39 2.43
C MET A 162 -24.10 -26.34 3.10
N PRO A 163 -25.00 -27.30 2.81
CA PRO A 163 -26.25 -27.37 3.56
C PRO A 163 -25.90 -27.53 5.04
N PRO A 164 -26.73 -26.97 5.95
CA PRO A 164 -26.49 -27.11 7.38
C PRO A 164 -26.34 -28.60 7.71
N TYR A 165 -25.29 -28.95 8.45
CA TYR A 165 -25.16 -30.29 9.03
C TYR A 165 -26.48 -30.63 9.73
N PRO A 166 -27.08 -31.81 9.47
CA PRO A 166 -28.19 -32.25 10.29
C PRO A 166 -27.66 -32.39 11.72
N GLU A 167 -28.25 -31.65 12.66
CA GLU A 167 -28.07 -31.92 14.07
C GLU A 167 -28.47 -33.39 14.30
N GLU A 168 -27.50 -34.23 14.65
CA GLU A 168 -27.80 -35.59 15.11
C GLU A 168 -28.61 -35.46 16.40
N SER A 169 -29.92 -35.62 16.26
CA SER A 169 -30.88 -35.68 17.33
C SER A 169 -30.48 -36.76 18.33
N GLU A 170 -30.44 -36.37 19.60
CA GLU A 170 -30.35 -37.24 20.77
C GLU A 170 -31.14 -38.54 20.58
N THR A 171 -30.45 -39.68 20.65
CA THR A 171 -31.05 -40.96 21.03
C THR A 171 -30.22 -41.57 22.15
N GLN A 172 -30.19 -40.86 23.29
CA GLN A 172 -29.92 -41.49 24.57
C GLN A 172 -31.23 -42.18 25.00
N THR A 173 -31.37 -43.45 24.62
CA THR A 173 -32.43 -44.32 25.11
C THR A 173 -31.84 -45.35 26.06
N ALA A 174 -32.34 -45.26 27.31
CA ALA A 174 -32.51 -46.27 28.35
C ALA A 174 -31.32 -47.17 28.74
#